data_AF-X1NMH8-F1
#
_entry.id   AF-X1NMH8-F1
#
_cell.length_a   1.000
_cell.length_b   1.000
_cell.length_c   1.000
_cell.angle_alpha   90.00
_cell.angle_beta   90.00
_cell.angle_gamma   90.00
#
_symmetry.space_group_name_H-M   'P 1'
#
loop_
_entity.id
_entity.type
_entity.pdbx_description
1 polymer ?
#
loop_
_entity_poly.entity_id
_entity_poly.type
_entity_poly.pdbx_seq_one_letter_code
_entity_poly.pdbx_strand_id
1 'polypeptide(L)'
;KLSSTKRLEMIERVVKYGEPVTKVCQDYQISRPNFYKWLKRYQKASVDKKLEAMVDKKPEVERYYRQTPEKYEEAVLSVVAQYPQLGIERIVQVLPRIAHKPIVGYHGVQNILRRHDLNTYEKRLAYAQSQITPVIRLVGAGEQAFAKLFALPIEARKKLIKLVSTSALVCFLTIVSLGILGYFGTLLGEAPTFGSKIGFVFASIALVIGSFFFTYSMKYYLTLALVLSFSRRSLEEQGETYGRSAGSGWLKRIFGLNGNGNGNGNGRW
;
A
#
# COMPACT_ATOMS: atom_id res chain seq x y z
N LYS A 1 -20.50 22.51 -37.66
CA LYS A 1 -20.50 21.70 -36.40
C LYS A 1 -21.93 21.66 -35.87
N LEU A 2 -22.50 20.48 -35.59
CA LEU A 2 -23.87 20.34 -35.12
C LEU A 2 -24.00 20.76 -33.64
N SER A 3 -24.99 21.58 -33.29
CA SER A 3 -25.26 22.00 -31.90
C SER A 3 -25.75 20.83 -31.04
N SER A 4 -25.63 20.93 -29.72
CA SER A 4 -26.12 19.91 -28.77
C SER A 4 -27.63 19.67 -28.91
N THR A 5 -28.41 20.72 -29.15
CA THR A 5 -29.85 20.67 -29.40
C THR A 5 -30.19 19.88 -30.65
N LYS A 6 -29.54 20.18 -31.78
CA LYS A 6 -29.74 19.46 -33.05
C LYS A 6 -29.28 18.00 -32.98
N ARG A 7 -28.24 17.69 -32.20
CA ARG A 7 -27.81 16.30 -31.94
C ARG A 7 -28.86 15.51 -31.16
N LEU A 8 -29.50 16.15 -30.19
CA LEU A 8 -30.57 15.53 -29.41
C LEU A 8 -31.78 15.22 -30.30
N GLU A 9 -32.25 16.21 -31.05
CA GLU A 9 -33.36 16.09 -32.01
C GLU A 9 -33.13 14.94 -33.00
N MET A 10 -31.93 14.90 -33.59
CA MET A 10 -31.53 13.84 -34.53
C MET A 10 -31.59 12.44 -33.89
N ILE A 11 -31.17 12.29 -32.63
CA ILE A 11 -31.26 11.00 -31.94
C ILE A 11 -32.72 10.65 -31.62
N GLU A 12 -33.52 11.63 -31.23
CA GLU A 12 -34.94 11.43 -30.93
C GLU A 12 -35.73 10.99 -32.16
N ARG A 13 -35.41 11.48 -33.36
CA ARG A 13 -35.99 11.00 -34.64
C ARG A 13 -35.84 9.48 -34.82
N VAL A 14 -34.70 8.92 -34.42
CA VAL A 14 -34.49 7.46 -34.50
C VAL A 14 -35.11 6.73 -33.31
N VAL A 15 -34.94 7.24 -32.08
CA VAL A 15 -35.34 6.52 -30.86
C VAL A 15 -36.84 6.61 -30.56
N LYS A 16 -37.47 7.77 -30.80
CA LYS A 16 -38.90 8.00 -30.54
C LYS A 16 -39.76 7.68 -31.76
N TYR A 17 -39.30 8.04 -32.95
CA TYR A 17 -40.09 7.95 -34.19
C TYR A 17 -39.69 6.78 -35.10
N GLY A 18 -38.65 6.02 -34.75
CA GLY A 18 -38.27 4.80 -35.48
C GLY A 18 -37.70 5.05 -36.88
N GLU A 19 -37.22 6.26 -37.18
CA GLU A 19 -36.68 6.57 -38.51
C GLU A 19 -35.39 5.78 -38.82
N PRO A 20 -35.16 5.40 -40.10
CA PRO A 20 -33.97 4.68 -40.47
C PRO A 20 -32.72 5.55 -40.29
N VAL A 21 -31.73 5.03 -39.54
CA VAL A 21 -30.47 5.70 -39.21
C VAL A 21 -29.75 6.27 -40.45
N THR A 22 -29.79 5.55 -41.58
CA THR A 22 -29.17 5.99 -42.84
C THR A 22 -29.79 7.30 -43.34
N LYS A 23 -31.11 7.43 -43.28
CA LYS A 23 -31.82 8.63 -43.74
C LYS A 23 -31.52 9.82 -42.83
N VAL A 24 -31.60 9.62 -41.51
CA VAL A 24 -31.29 10.66 -40.52
C VAL A 24 -29.83 11.12 -40.62
N CYS A 25 -28.89 10.20 -40.86
CA CYS A 25 -27.49 10.58 -41.07
C CYS A 25 -27.27 11.40 -42.35
N GLN A 26 -28.03 11.12 -43.42
CA GLN A 26 -28.00 11.89 -44.67
C GLN A 26 -28.60 13.28 -44.48
N ASP A 27 -29.77 13.38 -43.84
CA ASP A 27 -30.47 14.65 -43.56
C ASP A 27 -29.59 15.64 -42.77
N TYR A 28 -28.90 15.14 -41.74
CA TYR A 28 -28.02 15.96 -40.89
C TYR A 28 -26.57 16.05 -41.40
N GLN A 29 -26.25 15.44 -42.54
CA GLN A 29 -24.92 15.38 -43.13
C GLN A 29 -23.84 14.91 -42.14
N ILE A 30 -24.12 13.84 -41.40
CA ILE A 30 -23.19 13.24 -40.44
C ILE A 30 -22.79 11.82 -40.83
N SER A 31 -21.56 11.46 -40.51
CA SER A 31 -21.10 10.08 -40.64
C SER A 31 -21.81 9.18 -39.62
N ARG A 32 -22.21 7.96 -40.01
CA ARG A 32 -22.80 6.94 -39.12
C ARG A 32 -22.00 6.70 -37.81
N PRO A 33 -20.65 6.68 -37.79
CA PRO A 33 -19.89 6.53 -36.55
C PRO A 33 -20.15 7.65 -35.51
N ASN A 34 -20.30 8.90 -35.96
CA ASN A 34 -20.65 10.02 -35.06
C ASN A 34 -22.07 9.88 -34.50
N PHE A 35 -23.02 9.41 -35.31
CA PHE A 35 -24.37 9.09 -34.86
C PHE A 35 -24.33 8.07 -33.72
N TYR A 36 -23.70 6.90 -33.93
CA TYR A 36 -23.62 5.86 -32.90
C TYR A 36 -22.85 6.30 -31.66
N LYS A 37 -21.82 7.13 -31.82
CA LYS A 37 -21.09 7.76 -30.71
C LYS A 37 -22.01 8.59 -29.82
N TRP A 38 -22.92 9.38 -30.41
CA TRP A 38 -23.87 10.19 -29.64
C TRP A 38 -25.07 9.37 -29.13
N LEU A 39 -25.57 8.40 -29.89
CA LEU A 39 -26.61 7.47 -29.44
C LEU A 39 -26.19 6.74 -28.15
N LYS A 40 -24.94 6.25 -28.10
CA LYS A 40 -24.38 5.62 -26.90
C LYS A 40 -24.32 6.56 -25.70
N ARG A 41 -24.15 7.87 -25.91
CA ARG A 41 -24.19 8.88 -24.84
C ARG A 41 -25.62 9.13 -24.38
N TYR A 42 -26.57 9.21 -25.32
CA TYR A 42 -27.98 9.41 -25.05
C TYR A 42 -28.58 8.28 -24.20
N GLN A 43 -28.25 7.02 -24.54
CA GLN A 43 -28.72 5.85 -23.79
C GLN A 43 -28.15 5.76 -22.36
N LYS A 44 -26.95 6.32 -22.12
CA LYS A 44 -26.30 6.31 -20.81
C LYS A 44 -26.71 7.48 -19.91
N ALA A 45 -27.30 8.53 -20.47
CA ALA A 45 -27.69 9.71 -19.72
C ALA A 45 -29.04 9.48 -19.05
N SER A 46 -29.21 9.99 -17.82
CA SER A 46 -30.52 10.10 -17.19
C SER A 46 -31.44 11.02 -18.00
N VAL A 47 -32.76 10.87 -17.84
CA VAL A 47 -33.77 11.62 -18.62
C VAL A 47 -33.49 13.12 -18.61
N ASP A 48 -33.14 13.68 -17.45
CA ASP A 48 -32.91 15.12 -17.26
C ASP A 48 -31.57 15.62 -17.85
N LYS A 49 -30.60 14.72 -18.07
CA LYS A 49 -29.23 15.07 -18.51
C LYS A 49 -28.95 14.76 -19.98
N LYS A 50 -29.99 14.46 -20.77
CA LYS A 50 -29.86 14.11 -22.19
C LYS A 50 -29.26 15.23 -23.03
N LEU A 51 -29.63 16.49 -22.76
CA LEU A 51 -29.09 17.64 -23.48
C LEU A 51 -27.60 17.87 -23.17
N GLU A 52 -27.22 17.74 -21.89
CA GLU A 52 -25.82 17.86 -21.44
C GLU A 52 -24.92 16.78 -22.04
N ALA A 53 -25.44 15.56 -22.17
CA ALA A 53 -24.71 14.43 -22.74
C ALA A 53 -24.33 14.64 -24.23
N MET A 54 -25.03 15.54 -24.93
CA MET A 54 -24.78 15.86 -26.35
C MET A 54 -23.71 16.94 -26.56
N VAL A 55 -23.24 17.57 -25.48
CA VAL A 55 -22.17 18.57 -25.55
C VAL A 55 -20.83 17.92 -25.93
N ASP A 56 -19.99 18.67 -26.63
CA ASP A 56 -18.63 18.24 -26.93
C ASP A 56 -17.81 18.18 -25.64
N LYS A 57 -17.39 16.96 -25.28
CA LYS A 57 -16.47 16.76 -24.16
C LYS A 57 -15.07 17.20 -24.59
N LYS A 58 -14.45 18.05 -23.78
CA LYS A 58 -13.01 18.30 -23.87
C LYS A 58 -12.28 17.04 -23.41
N PRO A 59 -11.14 16.68 -24.03
CA PRO A 59 -10.30 15.62 -23.49
C PRO A 59 -9.89 16.01 -22.08
N GLU A 60 -10.11 15.10 -21.13
CA GLU A 60 -9.58 15.22 -19.79
C GLU A 60 -8.14 14.75 -19.83
N VAL A 61 -7.20 15.65 -19.55
CA VAL A 61 -5.79 15.33 -19.48
C VAL A 61 -5.44 15.13 -18.03
N GLU A 62 -5.29 13.87 -17.62
CA GLU A 62 -4.93 13.51 -16.24
C GLU A 62 -3.54 14.06 -15.87
N ARG A 63 -2.60 14.00 -16.82
CA ARG A 63 -1.21 14.41 -16.59
C ARG A 63 -0.56 14.95 -17.85
N TYR A 64 0.15 16.07 -17.73
CA TYR A 64 0.92 16.63 -18.83
C TYR A 64 2.30 15.98 -18.90
N TYR A 65 2.84 15.78 -20.11
CA TYR A 65 4.16 15.15 -20.30
C TYR A 65 5.31 15.92 -19.62
N ARG A 66 5.20 17.26 -19.50
CA ARG A 66 6.20 18.10 -18.80
C ARG A 66 5.97 18.23 -17.30
N GLN A 67 4.94 17.56 -16.76
CA GLN A 67 4.64 17.64 -15.33
C GLN A 67 5.70 16.88 -14.52
N THR A 68 6.05 17.43 -13.36
CA THR A 68 7.01 16.85 -12.42
C THR A 68 6.66 15.40 -12.10
N PRO A 69 7.59 14.44 -12.30
CA PRO A 69 7.40 13.02 -11.96
C PRO A 69 6.82 12.81 -10.56
N GLU A 70 5.94 11.81 -10.41
CA GLU A 70 5.25 11.51 -9.15
C GLU A 70 6.23 11.33 -7.98
N LYS A 71 7.32 10.57 -8.21
CA LYS A 71 8.39 10.40 -7.22
C LYS A 71 8.98 11.72 -6.69
N TYR A 72 9.10 12.74 -7.55
CA TYR A 72 9.61 14.05 -7.14
C TYR A 72 8.52 14.88 -6.46
N GLU A 73 7.27 14.71 -6.87
CA GLU A 73 6.10 15.33 -6.23
C GLU A 73 5.93 14.81 -4.80
N GLU A 74 6.03 13.50 -4.59
CA GLU A 74 6.04 12.86 -3.26
C GLU A 74 7.16 13.40 -2.37
N ALA A 75 8.36 13.58 -2.91
CA ALA A 75 9.47 14.14 -2.15
C ALA A 75 9.21 15.59 -1.69
N VAL A 76 8.48 16.39 -2.48
CA VAL A 76 8.04 17.73 -2.04
C VAL A 76 6.99 17.61 -0.94
N LEU A 77 5.99 16.74 -1.12
CA LEU A 77 4.92 16.55 -0.15
C LEU A 77 5.44 15.99 1.18
N SER A 78 6.45 15.12 1.17
CA SER A 78 7.08 14.60 2.39
C SER A 78 7.80 15.71 3.17
N VAL A 79 8.47 16.64 2.47
CA VAL A 79 9.10 17.81 3.11
C VAL A 79 8.03 18.74 3.70
N VAL A 80 6.90 18.93 3.02
CA VAL A 80 5.77 19.72 3.54
C VAL A 80 5.15 19.07 4.78
N ALA A 81 5.00 17.76 4.79
CA ALA A 81 4.47 17.02 5.95
C ALA A 81 5.40 17.10 7.17
N GLN A 82 6.72 17.08 6.95
CA GLN A 82 7.71 17.19 8.03
C GLN A 82 7.88 18.64 8.53
N TYR A 83 7.83 19.62 7.63
CA TYR A 83 8.13 21.02 7.94
C TYR A 83 7.09 21.99 7.31
N PRO A 84 5.83 22.00 7.78
CA PRO A 84 4.76 22.83 7.21
C PRO A 84 5.04 24.34 7.27
N GLN A 85 5.89 24.77 8.21
CA GLN A 85 6.33 26.16 8.41
C GLN A 85 7.22 26.70 7.29
N LEU A 86 7.81 25.84 6.44
CA LEU A 86 8.71 26.30 5.40
C LEU A 86 7.95 26.95 4.23
N GLY A 87 8.50 28.06 3.75
CA GLY A 87 8.11 28.67 2.48
C GLY A 87 8.76 27.98 1.29
N ILE A 88 8.29 28.29 0.09
CA ILE A 88 8.70 27.64 -1.18
C ILE A 88 10.23 27.62 -1.34
N GLU A 89 10.92 28.72 -1.08
CA GLU A 89 12.37 28.83 -1.21
C GLU A 89 13.11 27.88 -0.27
N ARG A 90 12.68 27.81 0.99
CA ARG A 90 13.28 26.91 1.98
C ARG A 90 12.97 25.45 1.66
N ILE A 91 11.78 25.15 1.14
CA ILE A 91 11.46 23.80 0.65
C ILE A 91 12.45 23.39 -0.44
N VAL A 92 12.72 24.25 -1.43
CA VAL A 92 13.70 23.97 -2.50
C VAL A 92 15.11 23.72 -1.94
N GLN A 93 15.51 24.43 -0.88
CA GLN A 93 16.84 24.26 -0.27
C GLN A 93 16.99 22.92 0.46
N VAL A 94 15.91 22.43 1.09
CA VAL A 94 15.85 21.18 1.85
C VAL A 94 15.66 19.95 0.95
N LEU A 95 15.12 20.13 -0.26
CA LEU A 95 14.94 19.04 -1.21
C LEU A 95 16.27 18.34 -1.55
N PRO A 96 16.23 17.02 -1.83
CA PRO A 96 17.40 16.28 -2.24
C PRO A 96 17.98 16.86 -3.53
N ARG A 97 19.30 16.76 -3.67
CA ARG A 97 20.04 17.32 -4.81
C ARG A 97 20.63 16.22 -5.68
N ILE A 98 20.54 16.41 -6.99
CA ILE A 98 21.19 15.59 -8.01
C ILE A 98 22.16 16.49 -8.76
N ALA A 99 23.45 16.11 -8.83
CA ALA A 99 24.50 16.92 -9.45
C ALA A 99 24.49 18.39 -8.96
N HIS A 100 24.41 18.58 -7.63
CA HIS A 100 24.36 19.87 -6.93
C HIS A 100 23.13 20.75 -7.21
N LYS A 101 22.13 20.27 -7.95
CA LYS A 101 20.87 20.98 -8.21
C LYS A 101 19.70 20.31 -7.47
N PRO A 102 18.72 21.07 -6.95
CA PRO A 102 17.55 20.47 -6.33
C PRO A 102 16.77 19.66 -7.38
N ILE A 103 16.17 18.54 -6.97
CA ILE A 103 15.35 17.70 -7.85
C ILE A 103 14.19 18.45 -8.51
N VAL A 104 13.68 19.49 -7.84
CA VAL A 104 12.59 20.34 -8.30
C VAL A 104 12.94 21.79 -8.00
N GLY A 105 12.90 22.65 -9.02
CA GLY A 105 13.12 24.08 -8.86
C GLY A 105 11.91 24.81 -8.26
N TYR A 106 12.10 26.10 -7.95
CA TYR A 106 11.09 26.96 -7.33
C TYR A 106 9.70 26.87 -7.95
N HIS A 107 9.59 27.10 -9.27
CA HIS A 107 8.30 27.05 -9.97
C HIS A 107 7.69 25.65 -9.99
N GLY A 108 8.53 24.60 -9.96
CA GLY A 108 8.06 23.23 -9.86
C GLY A 108 7.40 22.97 -8.51
N VAL A 109 8.04 23.40 -7.41
CA VAL A 109 7.49 23.31 -6.05
C VAL A 109 6.21 24.13 -5.94
N GLN A 110 6.19 25.38 -6.42
CA GLN A 110 4.99 26.22 -6.41
C GLN A 110 3.83 25.58 -7.17
N ASN A 111 4.08 24.98 -8.33
CA ASN A 111 3.04 24.29 -9.10
C ASN A 111 2.52 23.03 -8.41
N ILE A 112 3.40 22.26 -7.74
CA ILE A 112 2.99 21.11 -6.93
C ILE A 112 2.09 21.58 -5.79
N LEU A 113 2.54 22.56 -5.00
CA LEU A 113 1.75 23.10 -3.89
C LEU A 113 0.40 23.64 -4.36
N ARG A 114 0.35 24.33 -5.51
CA ARG A 114 -0.90 24.81 -6.09
C ARG A 114 -1.87 23.69 -6.48
N ARG A 115 -1.38 22.56 -7.01
CA ARG A 115 -2.23 21.41 -7.37
C ARG A 115 -2.83 20.71 -6.14
N HIS A 116 -2.06 20.64 -5.05
CA HIS A 116 -2.50 20.05 -3.79
C HIS A 116 -3.17 21.04 -2.84
N ASP A 117 -3.34 22.30 -3.27
CA ASP A 117 -3.89 23.39 -2.46
C ASP A 117 -3.09 23.65 -1.16
N LEU A 118 -1.76 23.57 -1.22
CA LEU A 118 -0.83 23.72 -0.08
C LEU A 118 -0.02 25.02 -0.10
N ASN A 119 -0.55 26.07 -0.74
CA ASN A 119 0.16 27.36 -0.88
C ASN A 119 0.24 28.15 0.42
N THR A 120 -0.76 28.06 1.29
CA THR A 120 -0.77 28.75 2.58
C THR A 120 -0.20 27.85 3.68
N TYR A 121 0.33 28.49 4.73
CA TYR A 121 0.84 27.78 5.91
C TYR A 121 -0.24 26.92 6.57
N GLU A 122 -1.44 27.46 6.75
CA GLU A 122 -2.57 26.76 7.39
C GLU A 122 -2.91 25.45 6.66
N LYS A 123 -2.94 25.48 5.33
CA LYS A 123 -3.23 24.29 4.52
C LYS A 123 -2.09 23.27 4.59
N ARG A 124 -0.83 23.71 4.63
CA ARG A 124 0.32 22.83 4.87
C ARG A 124 0.27 22.19 6.26
N LEU A 125 -0.13 22.93 7.29
CA LEU A 125 -0.27 22.42 8.65
C LEU A 125 -1.39 21.38 8.75
N ALA A 126 -2.54 21.66 8.16
CA ALA A 126 -3.66 20.72 8.11
C ALA A 126 -3.26 19.43 7.34
N TYR A 127 -2.52 19.56 6.25
CA TYR A 127 -1.97 18.43 5.51
C TYR A 127 -0.99 17.62 6.35
N ALA A 128 -0.04 18.27 7.03
CA ALA A 128 0.91 17.58 7.91
C ALA A 128 0.18 16.79 9.01
N GLN A 129 -0.86 17.37 9.61
CA GLN A 129 -1.67 16.72 10.64
C GLN A 129 -2.46 15.52 10.10
N SER A 130 -2.99 15.60 8.88
CA SER A 130 -3.74 14.48 8.27
C SER A 130 -2.85 13.29 7.89
N GLN A 131 -1.56 13.53 7.63
CA GLN A 131 -0.59 12.46 7.36
C GLN A 131 -0.16 11.70 8.63
N ILE A 132 -0.43 12.24 9.84
CA ILE A 132 -0.13 11.54 11.10
C ILE A 132 -1.13 10.40 11.28
N THR A 133 -0.72 9.22 10.82
CA THR A 133 -1.50 7.98 11.00
C THR A 133 -1.53 7.62 12.51
N PRO A 134 -2.61 6.99 13.03
CA PRO A 134 -2.67 6.51 14.41
C PRO A 134 -1.47 5.63 14.80
N VAL A 135 -0.93 4.85 13.86
CA VAL A 135 0.28 4.05 14.07
C VAL A 135 1.50 4.92 14.35
N ILE A 136 1.73 5.98 13.56
CA ILE A 136 2.85 6.91 13.76
C ILE A 136 2.74 7.60 15.13
N ARG A 137 1.51 7.97 15.52
CA ARG A 137 1.23 8.55 16.84
C ARG A 137 1.54 7.57 17.97
N LEU A 138 1.15 6.31 17.81
CA LEU A 138 1.39 5.25 18.79
C LEU A 138 2.89 4.95 18.93
N VAL A 139 3.60 4.87 17.80
CA VAL A 139 5.06 4.68 17.78
C VAL A 139 5.76 5.84 18.47
N GLY A 140 5.41 7.09 18.14
CA GLY A 140 6.00 8.27 18.80
C GLY A 140 5.69 8.35 20.29
N ALA A 141 4.47 8.00 20.71
CA ALA A 141 4.12 7.90 22.12
C ALA A 141 4.92 6.80 22.84
N GLY A 142 5.12 5.65 22.18
CA GLY A 142 5.96 4.56 22.64
C GLY A 142 7.42 4.98 22.81
N GLU A 143 7.97 5.70 21.84
CA GLU A 143 9.33 6.23 21.87
C GLU A 143 9.53 7.20 23.05
N GLN A 144 8.58 8.13 23.28
CA GLN A 144 8.64 9.04 24.42
C GLN A 144 8.51 8.31 25.76
N ALA A 145 7.63 7.30 25.85
CA ALA A 145 7.50 6.48 27.05
C ALA A 145 8.78 5.68 27.31
N PHE A 146 9.40 5.13 26.27
CA PHE A 146 10.66 4.42 26.33
C PHE A 146 11.82 5.35 26.74
N ALA A 147 11.91 6.56 26.19
CA ALA A 147 12.91 7.54 26.60
C ALA A 147 12.78 7.88 28.09
N LYS A 148 11.56 8.09 28.59
CA LYS A 148 11.30 8.31 30.03
C LYS A 148 11.71 7.11 30.88
N LEU A 149 11.51 5.88 30.41
CA LEU A 149 11.95 4.67 31.10
C LEU A 149 13.48 4.63 31.30
N PHE A 150 14.25 5.06 30.29
CA PHE A 150 15.72 5.09 30.36
C PHE A 150 16.25 6.30 31.14
N ALA A 151 15.47 7.36 31.28
CA ALA A 151 15.80 8.51 32.13
C ALA A 151 15.67 8.20 33.63
N LEU A 152 15.02 7.10 34.02
CA LEU A 152 14.89 6.68 35.42
C LEU A 152 16.20 6.06 35.95
N PRO A 153 16.44 6.14 37.28
CA PRO A 153 17.56 5.45 37.90
C PRO A 153 17.46 3.92 37.69
N ILE A 154 18.62 3.28 37.51
CA ILE A 154 18.76 1.87 37.14
C ILE A 154 17.95 0.94 38.07
N GLU A 155 17.92 1.24 39.37
CA GLU A 155 17.18 0.45 40.36
C GLU A 155 15.66 0.52 40.18
N ALA A 156 15.11 1.70 39.87
CA ALA A 156 13.70 1.86 39.58
C ALA A 156 13.32 1.15 38.27
N ARG A 157 14.18 1.24 37.25
CA ARG A 157 13.99 0.56 35.96
C ARG A 157 13.94 -0.97 36.13
N LYS A 158 14.87 -1.57 36.89
CA LYS A 158 14.86 -3.02 37.16
C LYS A 158 13.58 -3.46 37.87
N LYS A 159 13.15 -2.72 38.90
CA LYS A 159 11.89 -3.00 39.63
C LYS A 159 10.68 -2.93 38.70
N LEU A 160 10.62 -1.92 37.84
CA LEU A 160 9.52 -1.73 36.89
C LEU A 160 9.50 -2.82 35.82
N ILE A 161 10.65 -3.16 35.23
CA ILE A 161 10.74 -4.27 34.26
C ILE A 161 10.31 -5.58 34.91
N LYS A 162 10.76 -5.86 36.14
CA LYS A 162 10.35 -7.05 36.88
C LYS A 162 8.83 -7.05 37.10
N LEU A 163 8.26 -5.95 37.59
CA LEU A 163 6.81 -5.81 37.79
C LEU A 163 6.03 -6.06 36.49
N VAL A 164 6.39 -5.37 35.40
CA VAL A 164 5.73 -5.48 34.09
C VAL A 164 5.85 -6.89 33.53
N SER A 165 7.04 -7.50 33.61
CA SER A 165 7.24 -8.88 33.14
C SER A 165 6.42 -9.89 33.96
N THR A 166 6.36 -9.74 35.28
CA THR A 166 5.55 -10.61 36.14
C THR A 166 4.06 -10.42 35.89
N SER A 167 3.58 -9.19 35.74
CA SER A 167 2.18 -8.91 35.45
C SER A 167 1.78 -9.41 34.07
N ALA A 168 2.64 -9.20 33.06
CA ALA A 168 2.39 -9.68 31.70
C ALA A 168 2.33 -11.21 31.64
N LEU A 169 3.23 -11.90 32.36
CA LEU A 169 3.22 -13.36 32.46
C LEU A 169 1.94 -13.86 33.15
N VAL A 170 1.53 -13.24 34.25
CA VAL A 170 0.28 -13.58 34.94
C VAL A 170 -0.93 -13.36 34.02
N CYS A 171 -1.04 -12.20 33.37
CA CYS A 171 -2.13 -11.93 32.43
C CYS A 171 -2.14 -12.90 31.24
N PHE A 172 -0.97 -13.29 30.72
CA PHE A 172 -0.89 -14.29 29.66
C PHE A 172 -1.40 -15.65 30.14
N LEU A 173 -0.93 -16.11 31.30
CA LEU A 173 -1.36 -17.38 31.88
C LEU A 173 -2.86 -17.39 32.19
N THR A 174 -3.44 -16.27 32.65
CA THR A 174 -4.89 -16.18 32.91
C THR A 174 -5.71 -16.20 31.63
N ILE A 175 -5.29 -15.51 30.57
CA ILE A 175 -5.98 -15.55 29.27
C ILE A 175 -5.93 -16.97 28.68
N VAL A 176 -4.76 -17.60 28.73
CA VAL A 176 -4.58 -18.98 28.24
C VAL A 176 -5.42 -19.96 29.06
N SER A 177 -5.41 -19.86 30.38
CA SER A 177 -6.19 -20.77 31.23
C SER A 177 -7.70 -20.60 31.02
N LEU A 178 -8.20 -19.37 30.92
CA LEU A 178 -9.61 -19.10 30.60
C LEU A 178 -9.98 -19.61 29.19
N GLY A 179 -9.10 -19.43 28.21
CA GLY A 179 -9.29 -19.95 26.86
C GLY A 179 -9.37 -21.49 26.83
N ILE A 180 -8.48 -22.17 27.56
CA ILE A 180 -8.48 -23.64 27.68
C ILE A 180 -9.76 -24.11 28.39
N LEU A 181 -10.16 -23.48 29.50
CA LEU A 181 -11.38 -23.81 30.22
C LEU A 181 -12.63 -23.60 29.35
N GLY A 182 -12.69 -22.49 28.60
CA GLY A 182 -13.77 -22.22 27.67
C GLY A 182 -13.85 -23.27 26.55
N TYR A 183 -12.71 -23.62 25.95
CA TYR A 183 -12.61 -24.65 24.92
C TYR A 183 -13.11 -26.02 25.40
N PHE A 184 -12.69 -26.47 26.59
CA PHE A 184 -13.17 -27.73 27.15
C PHE A 184 -14.64 -27.66 27.58
N GLY A 185 -15.12 -26.50 28.04
CA GLY A 185 -16.53 -26.28 28.37
C GLY A 185 -17.46 -26.46 27.18
N THR A 186 -17.12 -25.87 26.02
CA THR A 186 -17.89 -26.05 24.78
C THR A 186 -17.80 -27.50 24.27
N LEU A 187 -16.63 -28.10 24.34
CA LEU A 187 -16.39 -29.47 23.87
C LEU A 187 -17.16 -30.53 24.64
N LEU A 188 -17.23 -30.40 25.96
CA LEU A 188 -17.93 -31.35 26.82
C LEU A 188 -19.45 -31.16 26.79
N GLY A 189 -19.92 -29.95 26.44
CA GLY A 189 -21.33 -29.61 26.29
C GLY A 189 -21.96 -30.08 24.98
N GLU A 190 -21.25 -29.96 23.86
CA GLU A 190 -21.80 -30.23 22.51
C GLU A 190 -21.54 -31.65 22.00
N ALA A 191 -20.62 -32.40 22.60
CA ALA A 191 -20.28 -33.74 22.10
C ALA A 191 -21.40 -34.77 22.41
N PRO A 192 -21.94 -35.45 21.37
CA PRO A 192 -23.14 -36.30 21.49
C PRO A 192 -22.88 -37.65 22.17
N THR A 193 -21.64 -38.14 22.18
CA THR A 193 -21.29 -39.44 22.79
C THR A 193 -20.08 -39.31 23.72
N PHE A 194 -20.03 -40.18 24.72
CA PHE A 194 -18.90 -40.26 25.67
C PHE A 194 -17.58 -40.60 24.96
N GLY A 195 -17.62 -41.47 23.94
CA GLY A 195 -16.45 -41.80 23.13
C GLY A 195 -15.86 -40.60 22.39
N SER A 196 -16.70 -39.74 21.82
CA SER A 196 -16.26 -38.51 21.16
C SER A 196 -15.56 -37.55 22.14
N LYS A 197 -16.08 -37.42 23.37
CA LYS A 197 -15.46 -36.57 24.41
C LYS A 197 -14.03 -36.99 24.73
N ILE A 198 -13.80 -38.30 24.88
CA ILE A 198 -12.47 -38.86 25.12
C ILE A 198 -11.55 -38.63 23.91
N GLY A 199 -12.07 -38.82 22.69
CA GLY A 199 -11.32 -38.60 21.46
C GLY A 199 -10.79 -37.17 21.33
N PHE A 200 -11.61 -36.17 21.67
CA PHE A 200 -11.19 -34.77 21.64
C PHE A 200 -10.16 -34.39 22.71
N VAL A 201 -10.27 -34.98 23.92
CA VAL A 201 -9.24 -34.81 24.96
C VAL A 201 -7.90 -35.36 24.47
N PHE A 202 -7.91 -36.56 23.89
CA PHE A 202 -6.70 -37.18 23.35
C PHE A 202 -6.09 -36.37 22.19
N ALA A 203 -6.93 -35.87 21.27
CA ALA A 203 -6.48 -34.99 20.19
C ALA A 203 -5.86 -33.69 20.70
N SER A 204 -6.45 -33.09 21.75
CA SER A 204 -5.93 -31.87 22.37
C SER A 204 -4.57 -32.09 23.01
N ILE A 205 -4.41 -33.21 23.74
CA ILE A 205 -3.13 -33.60 24.34
C ILE A 205 -2.08 -33.85 23.25
N ALA A 206 -2.44 -34.58 22.19
CA ALA A 206 -1.54 -34.86 21.06
C ALA A 206 -1.09 -33.57 20.37
N LEU A 207 -1.99 -32.60 20.19
CA LEU A 207 -1.67 -31.29 19.60
C LEU A 207 -0.73 -30.47 20.50
N VAL A 208 -0.97 -30.45 21.82
CA VAL A 208 -0.09 -29.75 22.77
C VAL A 208 1.31 -30.38 22.77
N ILE A 209 1.39 -31.71 22.91
CA ILE A 209 2.66 -32.44 22.88
C ILE A 209 3.38 -32.20 21.55
N GLY A 210 2.67 -32.32 20.42
CA GLY A 210 3.21 -32.05 19.08
C GLY A 210 3.75 -30.62 18.93
N SER A 211 3.06 -29.63 19.48
CA SER A 211 3.48 -28.22 19.46
C SER A 211 4.76 -27.99 20.28
N PHE A 212 4.90 -28.65 21.43
CA PHE A 212 6.14 -28.64 22.21
C PHE A 212 7.31 -29.26 21.44
N PHE A 213 7.11 -30.44 20.84
CA PHE A 213 8.13 -31.10 20.01
C PHE A 213 8.50 -30.26 18.78
N PHE A 214 7.53 -29.64 18.13
CA PHE A 214 7.75 -28.74 17.00
C PHE A 214 8.58 -27.52 17.41
N THR A 215 8.20 -26.85 18.50
CA THR A 215 8.93 -25.67 19.00
C THR A 215 10.35 -26.02 19.45
N TYR A 216 10.51 -27.17 20.10
CA TYR A 216 11.82 -27.70 20.48
C TYR A 216 12.70 -28.00 19.26
N SER A 217 12.14 -28.67 18.25
CA SER A 217 12.86 -29.00 17.02
C SER A 217 13.13 -27.80 16.12
N MET A 218 12.31 -26.74 16.18
CA MET A 218 12.47 -25.50 15.41
C MET A 218 13.86 -24.88 15.61
N LYS A 219 14.41 -24.92 16.84
CA LYS A 219 15.77 -24.46 17.12
C LYS A 219 16.80 -25.23 16.27
N TYR A 220 16.68 -26.55 16.20
CA TYR A 220 17.59 -27.41 15.44
C TYR A 220 17.40 -27.26 13.93
N TYR A 221 16.16 -27.12 13.45
CA TYR A 221 15.90 -26.89 12.04
C TYR A 221 16.44 -25.53 11.57
N LEU A 222 16.31 -24.48 12.37
CA LEU A 222 16.85 -23.16 12.05
C LEU A 222 18.38 -23.16 12.02
N THR A 223 19.04 -23.81 12.99
CA THR A 223 20.51 -23.91 12.99
C THR A 223 21.01 -24.73 11.82
N LEU A 224 20.37 -25.87 11.52
CA LEU A 224 20.74 -26.72 10.39
C LEU A 224 20.52 -26.00 9.05
N ALA A 225 19.41 -25.28 8.90
CA ALA A 225 19.15 -24.43 7.72
C ALA A 225 20.21 -23.34 7.57
N LEU A 226 20.63 -22.69 8.67
CA LEU A 226 21.69 -21.69 8.67
C LEU A 226 23.05 -22.29 8.29
N VAL A 227 23.42 -23.44 8.86
CA VAL A 227 24.66 -24.16 8.52
C VAL A 227 24.68 -24.61 7.05
N LEU A 228 23.58 -25.16 6.54
CA LEU A 228 23.45 -25.53 5.13
C LEU A 228 23.48 -24.30 4.19
N SER A 229 22.93 -23.17 4.63
CA SER A 229 23.00 -21.91 3.89
C SER A 229 24.45 -21.43 3.70
N PHE A 230 25.28 -21.54 4.75
CA PHE A 230 26.71 -21.22 4.65
C PHE A 230 27.50 -22.26 3.85
N SER A 231 27.15 -23.55 3.95
CA SER A 231 27.79 -24.65 3.19
C SER A 231 27.51 -24.58 1.68
N ARG A 232 26.31 -24.14 1.26
CA ARG A 232 26.04 -23.91 -0.17
C ARG A 232 26.89 -22.78 -0.76
N ARG A 233 27.25 -21.78 0.04
CA ARG A 233 28.02 -20.63 -0.44
C ARG A 233 29.45 -21.02 -0.86
N SER A 234 30.06 -22.01 -0.19
CA SER A 234 31.39 -22.51 -0.57
C SER A 234 31.38 -23.40 -1.83
N LEU A 235 30.25 -24.03 -2.15
CA LEU A 235 30.10 -24.81 -3.38
C LEU A 235 29.80 -23.94 -4.60
N GLU A 236 29.09 -22.82 -4.46
CA GLU A 236 28.91 -21.83 -5.53
C GLU A 236 30.22 -21.09 -5.86
N GLU A 237 31.09 -20.81 -4.88
CA GLU A 237 32.40 -20.16 -5.11
C GLU A 237 33.45 -21.04 -5.82
N GLN A 238 33.34 -22.37 -5.74
CA GLN A 238 34.26 -23.31 -6.43
C GLN A 238 33.72 -23.83 -7.78
N GLY A 239 32.49 -23.47 -8.15
CA GLY A 239 31.78 -24.09 -9.26
C GLY A 239 31.11 -23.11 -10.21
N GLU A 240 31.76 -22.00 -10.59
CA GLU A 240 31.26 -21.15 -11.69
C GLU A 240 32.03 -21.40 -12.99
N THR A 241 31.66 -22.48 -13.69
CA THR A 241 31.38 -22.37 -15.13
C THR A 241 30.34 -23.41 -15.53
N TYR A 242 29.22 -22.93 -16.07
CA TYR A 242 28.08 -23.64 -16.66
C TYR A 242 27.00 -24.20 -15.72
N GLY A 243 25.81 -23.57 -15.79
CA GLY A 243 24.54 -24.26 -15.59
C GLY A 243 23.46 -23.47 -14.89
N ARG A 244 22.44 -23.02 -15.66
CA ARG A 244 21.14 -22.56 -15.15
C ARG A 244 20.60 -23.50 -14.07
N SER A 245 20.14 -22.97 -12.93
CA SER A 245 19.10 -23.63 -12.16
C SER A 245 18.17 -22.64 -11.46
N ALA A 246 16.90 -22.74 -11.82
CA ALA A 246 15.79 -22.04 -11.23
C ALA A 246 15.45 -22.69 -9.89
N GLY A 247 15.78 -22.05 -8.77
CA GLY A 247 15.40 -22.59 -7.46
C GLY A 247 16.04 -21.90 -6.26
N SER A 248 15.98 -20.56 -6.16
CA SER A 248 16.50 -19.87 -4.95
C SER A 248 16.05 -18.41 -4.81
N GLY A 249 14.91 -18.01 -5.40
CA GLY A 249 14.49 -16.60 -5.37
C GLY A 249 13.99 -16.11 -4.00
N TRP A 250 13.35 -16.98 -3.22
CA TRP A 250 12.69 -16.59 -1.97
C TRP A 250 13.66 -16.47 -0.79
N LEU A 251 14.66 -17.36 -0.70
CA LEU A 251 15.69 -17.31 0.34
C LEU A 251 16.59 -16.07 0.19
N LYS A 252 16.97 -15.70 -1.05
CA LYS A 252 17.76 -14.49 -1.31
C LYS A 252 17.06 -13.20 -0.87
N ARG A 253 15.72 -13.17 -0.88
CA ARG A 253 14.91 -12.04 -0.38
C ARG A 253 14.87 -11.94 1.14
N ILE A 254 14.84 -13.08 1.84
CA ILE A 254 14.76 -13.11 3.32
C ILE A 254 16.10 -12.76 3.96
N PHE A 255 17.23 -13.16 3.35
CA PHE A 255 18.56 -12.97 3.92
C PHE A 255 19.29 -11.70 3.44
N GLY A 256 18.63 -10.81 2.69
CA GLY A 256 19.15 -9.46 2.41
C GLY A 256 20.40 -9.38 1.51
N LEU A 257 20.70 -10.42 0.74
CA LEU A 257 21.92 -10.51 -0.09
C LEU A 257 21.79 -9.85 -1.47
N ASN A 258 21.00 -8.78 -1.60
CA ASN A 258 20.80 -8.09 -2.88
C ASN A 258 21.97 -7.12 -3.17
N GLY A 259 23.11 -7.66 -3.58
CA GLY A 259 24.23 -6.89 -4.13
C GLY A 259 23.89 -6.36 -5.52
N ASN A 260 23.49 -5.09 -5.60
CA ASN A 260 23.17 -4.40 -6.84
C ASN A 260 24.47 -4.00 -7.60
N GLY A 261 25.08 -4.94 -8.30
CA GLY A 261 26.22 -4.69 -9.19
C GLY A 261 25.77 -4.23 -10.57
N ASN A 262 25.50 -2.92 -10.73
CA ASN A 262 25.20 -2.32 -12.03
C ASN A 262 26.51 -2.02 -12.78
N GLY A 263 27.07 -3.02 -13.46
CA GLY A 263 28.21 -2.88 -14.35
C GLY A 263 27.77 -2.32 -15.71
N ASN A 264 27.77 -0.99 -15.86
CA ASN A 264 27.57 -0.34 -17.16
C ASN A 264 28.93 -0.19 -17.87
N GLY A 265 29.36 -1.23 -18.58
CA GLY A 265 30.44 -1.14 -19.56
C GLY A 265 29.84 -0.86 -20.93
N ASN A 266 29.87 0.39 -21.37
CA ASN A 266 29.58 0.73 -22.76
C ASN A 266 30.58 1.79 -23.24
N GLY A 267 31.73 1.31 -23.71
CA GLY A 267 32.62 2.07 -24.58
C GLY A 267 32.51 1.47 -25.98
N ARG A 268 32.00 2.25 -26.95
CA ARG A 268 32.29 2.08 -28.37
C ARG A 268 31.76 3.24 -29.24
N TRP A 269 32.73 3.81 -29.97
CA TRP A 269 32.70 4.74 -31.11
C TRP A 269 32.26 6.18 -30.84
#